data_AF-A0A8T4W645-F1
#
_entry.id   AF-A0A8T4W645-F1
#
_cell.length_a   1.000
_cell.length_b   1.000
_cell.length_c   1.000
_cell.angle_alpha   90.00
_cell.angle_beta   90.00
_cell.angle_gamma   90.00
#
_symmetry.space_group_name_H-M   'P 1'
#
loop_
_entity.id
_entity.type
_entity.pdbx_description
1 polymer ?
#
loop_
_entity_poly.entity_id
_entity_poly.type
_entity_poly.pdbx_seq_one_letter_code
_entity_poly.pdbx_strand_id
1 'polypeptide(L)' 'GYAVFGVVIDGMDVVRSISAVETTSKNSMQNWPVEDVIINSVTIEQQ' A
#
# COMPACT_ATOMS: atom_id res chain seq x y z
N GLY A 1 15.60 -7.24 12.90
CA GLY A 1 15.27 -5.84 12.55
C GLY A 1 14.88 -5.80 11.08
N TYR A 2 14.17 -4.76 10.66
CA TYR A 2 13.75 -4.58 9.27
C TYR A 2 14.59 -3.49 8.61
N ALA A 3 15.12 -3.74 7.41
CA ALA A 3 15.96 -2.79 6.69
C ALA A 3 15.11 -1.65 6.09
N VAL A 4 15.39 -0.41 6.47
CA VAL A 4 14.72 0.79 5.97
C VAL A 4 15.54 1.37 4.81
N PHE A 5 14.89 1.64 3.66
CA PHE A 5 15.56 2.09 2.43
C PHE A 5 14.88 3.30 1.76
N GLY A 6 13.82 3.85 2.36
CA GLY A 6 13.08 4.98 1.80
C GLY A 6 12.00 5.51 2.74
N VAL A 7 11.38 6.61 2.35
CA VAL A 7 10.30 7.28 3.08
C VAL A 7 9.29 7.86 2.09
N VAL A 8 8.02 7.87 2.46
CA VAL A 8 6.95 8.54 1.72
C VAL A 8 7.05 10.05 1.99
N ILE A 9 7.44 10.82 0.97
CA ILE A 9 7.57 12.29 1.09
C ILE A 9 6.27 13.05 0.75
N ASP A 10 5.35 12.40 0.01
CA ASP A 10 4.04 12.94 -0.36
C ASP A 10 3.00 11.80 -0.44
N GLY A 11 1.72 12.10 -0.24
CA GLY A 11 0.61 11.13 -0.32
C GLY A 11 0.42 10.23 0.90
N MET A 12 0.88 10.66 2.09
CA MET A 12 0.73 9.86 3.32
C MET A 12 -0.75 9.71 3.77
N ASP A 13 -1.61 10.66 3.41
CA ASP A 13 -3.06 10.57 3.54
C ASP A 13 -3.67 9.45 2.67
N VAL A 14 -3.17 9.25 1.46
CA VAL A 14 -3.56 8.13 0.59
C VAL A 14 -3.14 6.80 1.23
N VAL A 15 -1.92 6.71 1.78
CA VAL A 15 -1.46 5.52 2.51
C VAL A 15 -2.37 5.21 3.71
N ARG A 16 -2.76 6.23 4.48
CA ARG A 16 -3.71 6.05 5.60
C ARG A 16 -5.08 5.60 5.12
N SER A 17 -5.55 6.12 4.00
CA SER A 17 -6.84 5.73 3.41
C SER A 17 -6.82 4.27 2.98
N ILE A 18 -5.74 3.82 2.34
CA ILE A 18 -5.53 2.41 1.96
C ILE A 18 -5.52 1.51 3.20
N SER A 19 -4.89 1.93 4.30
CA SER A 19 -4.84 1.13 5.53
C SER A 19 -6.19 0.91 6.21
N ALA A 20 -7.20 1.73 5.88
CA ALA A 20 -8.53 1.72 6.50
C ALA A 20 -9.61 1.05 5.63
N VAL A 21 -9.25 0.53 4.44
CA VAL A 21 -10.21 -0.16 3.57
C VAL A 21 -10.74 -1.43 4.22
N GLU A 22 -11.94 -1.84 3.84
CA GLU A 22 -12.52 -3.09 4.31
C GLU A 22 -11.66 -4.29 3.88
N THR A 23 -11.42 -5.21 4.80
CA THR A 23 -10.64 -6.42 4.56
C THR A 23 -11.44 -7.68 4.87
N THR A 24 -11.08 -8.77 4.19
CA THR A 24 -11.60 -10.10 4.40
C THR A 24 -10.46 -11.12 4.46
N SER A 25 -10.79 -12.37 4.80
CA SER A 25 -9.86 -13.48 4.65
C SER A 25 -9.93 -14.04 3.22
N LYS A 26 -8.80 -14.11 2.53
CA LYS A 26 -8.68 -14.70 1.19
C LYS A 26 -7.57 -15.75 1.22
N ASN A 27 -7.91 -17.01 0.98
CA ASN A 27 -7.02 -18.16 1.22
C ASN A 27 -6.50 -18.15 2.67
N SER A 28 -5.19 -18.27 2.87
CA SER A 28 -4.53 -18.23 4.19
C SER A 28 -4.18 -16.80 4.64
N MET A 29 -4.66 -15.75 3.98
CA MET A 29 -4.36 -14.35 4.29
C MET A 29 -5.55 -13.68 4.98
N GLN A 30 -5.35 -13.11 6.18
CA GLN A 30 -6.44 -12.63 7.04
C GLN A 30 -6.90 -11.18 6.78
N ASN A 31 -6.07 -10.36 6.12
CA ASN A 31 -6.31 -8.92 5.92
C ASN A 31 -6.26 -8.56 4.42
N TRP A 32 -6.92 -9.35 3.58
CA TRP A 32 -6.98 -9.09 2.14
C TRP A 32 -8.05 -8.01 1.84
N PRO A 33 -7.76 -6.93 1.10
CA PRO A 33 -8.76 -5.92 0.76
C PRO A 33 -9.97 -6.51 0.01
N VAL A 34 -11.19 -6.13 0.39
CA VAL A 34 -12.41 -6.60 -0.31
C VAL A 34 -12.40 -6.14 -1.77
N GLU A 35 -12.01 -4.89 -2.00
CA GLU A 35 -11.73 -4.33 -3.31
C GLU A 35 -10.21 -4.19 -3.50
N ASP A 36 -9.69 -4.63 -4.65
CA ASP A 36 -8.25 -4.62 -4.92
C ASP A 36 -7.71 -3.18 -5.02
N VAL A 37 -6.64 -2.90 -4.26
CA VAL A 37 -5.89 -1.63 -4.34
C VAL A 37 -4.76 -1.79 -5.35
N ILE A 38 -4.96 -1.27 -6.57
CA ILE A 38 -4.07 -1.51 -7.72
C ILE A 38 -3.08 -0.35 -7.90
N ILE A 39 -1.79 -0.66 -7.99
CA ILE A 39 -0.77 0.27 -8.46
C ILE A 39 -0.81 0.26 -10.00
N ASN A 40 -1.36 1.31 -10.61
CA ASN A 40 -1.56 1.37 -12.07
C ASN A 40 -0.26 1.62 -12.84
N SER A 41 0.66 2.42 -12.30
CA SER A 41 1.95 2.73 -12.91
C SER A 41 2.97 3.15 -11.85
N VAL A 42 4.25 3.05 -12.21
CA VAL A 42 5.38 3.55 -11.42
C VAL A 42 6.30 4.30 -12.38
N THR A 43 6.73 5.49 -11.98
CA THR A 43 7.69 6.30 -12.74
C THR A 43 8.90 6.58 -11.85
N ILE A 44 10.09 6.34 -12.40
CA ILE A 44 11.35 6.69 -11.75
C ILE A 44 11.78 8.03 -12.34
N GLU A 45 11.70 9.08 -11.53
CA GLU A 45 12.21 10.39 -11.91
C GLU A 45 13.74 10.37 -11.83
N GLN A 46 14.40 10.82 -12.90
CA GLN A 46 15.84 11.07 -12.86
C GLN A 46 16.03 12.42 -12.17
N GLN A 47 16.75 12.42 -11.06
CA GLN A 47 17.14 13.63 -10.34
C GLN A 47 18.21 14.43 -11.10
#